data_AF-A0A958C3B0-F1
#
_entry.id   AF-A0A958C3B0-F1
#
_cell.length_a   1.000
_cell.length_b   1.000
_cell.length_c   1.000
_cell.angle_alpha   90.00
_cell.angle_beta   90.00
_cell.angle_gamma   90.00
#
_symmetry.space_group_name_H-M   'P 1'
#
loop_
_entity.id
_entity.type
_entity.pdbx_description
1 polymer ?
#
loop_
_entity_poly.entity_id
_entity_poly.type
_entity_poly.pdbx_seq_one_letter_code
_entity_poly.pdbx_strand_id
1 'polypeptide(L)'
;MPSPFHLVAPPAVPPLDPAFRPAVLANRAFRREVVDSGVAEPLALVLERSDGAISRYDTVVFAETHPRAGANLDYVERLVKFLLWQRGGWRLTVGGPASIGQHLRRVYAPDGQRRFDYHFMGEQVYQQPFTVVSCAFDAAPAAREVGQPLGRHLDGCRIGFDLGASDLKISAVIDGEAVFSEEIVWEPVEQTDPAYHYERIVAALRLAQ
;
A
#
# COMPACT_ATOMS: atom_id res chain seq x y z
N MET A 1 13.41 18.01 17.05
CA MET A 1 12.78 19.25 16.52
C MET A 1 11.34 18.91 16.17
N PRO A 2 10.36 19.80 16.40
CA PRO A 2 9.00 19.58 15.91
C PRO A 2 9.04 19.40 14.38
N SER A 3 8.23 18.46 13.86
CA SER A 3 8.16 18.22 12.41
C SER A 3 7.76 19.54 11.70
N PRO A 4 8.44 19.93 10.61
CA PRO A 4 8.05 21.08 9.80
C PRO A 4 6.68 20.91 9.12
N PHE A 5 6.11 19.70 9.16
CA PHE A 5 4.84 19.36 8.53
C PHE A 5 3.64 19.80 9.37
N HIS A 6 2.80 20.67 8.79
CA HIS A 6 1.65 21.25 9.47
C HIS A 6 0.47 20.28 9.50
N LEU A 7 0.02 19.88 10.68
CA LEU A 7 -1.18 19.05 10.86
C LEU A 7 -2.42 19.92 11.06
N VAL A 8 -3.50 19.61 10.32
CA VAL A 8 -4.74 20.40 10.29
C VAL A 8 -5.84 19.70 11.08
N ALA A 9 -6.51 20.44 11.97
CA ALA A 9 -7.66 19.93 12.72
C ALA A 9 -8.86 19.68 11.78
N PRO A 10 -9.62 18.59 11.97
CA PRO A 10 -10.83 18.36 11.18
C PRO A 10 -11.95 19.35 11.57
N PRO A 11 -12.88 19.69 10.66
CA PRO A 11 -14.03 20.53 10.98
C PRO A 11 -14.95 19.92 12.05
N ALA A 12 -15.06 18.58 12.07
CA ALA A 12 -15.75 17.83 13.10
C ALA A 12 -14.70 17.08 13.94
N VAL A 13 -14.57 17.48 15.21
CA VAL A 13 -13.60 16.87 16.14
C VAL A 13 -14.18 15.57 16.71
N PRO A 14 -13.50 14.43 16.56
CA PRO A 14 -13.97 13.18 17.16
C PRO A 14 -14.01 13.28 18.69
N PRO A 15 -15.13 12.96 19.35
CA PRO A 15 -15.24 13.08 20.81
C PRO A 15 -14.32 12.11 21.55
N LEU A 16 -13.96 10.97 20.92
CA LEU A 16 -13.06 9.95 21.49
C LEU A 16 -11.58 10.21 21.20
N ASP A 17 -11.26 11.08 20.24
CA ASP A 17 -9.88 11.50 19.94
C ASP A 17 -9.87 12.97 19.50
N PRO A 18 -9.90 13.92 20.46
CA PRO A 18 -9.87 15.34 20.16
C PRO A 18 -8.56 15.81 19.50
N ALA A 19 -7.49 15.03 19.64
CA ALA A 19 -6.19 15.30 19.05
C ALA A 19 -6.07 14.76 17.62
N PHE A 20 -7.06 14.01 17.11
CA PHE A 20 -7.04 13.44 15.77
C PHE A 20 -6.77 14.49 14.69
N ARG A 21 -5.84 14.20 13.78
CA ARG A 21 -5.51 15.02 12.62
C ARG A 21 -5.54 14.16 11.36
N PRO A 22 -6.53 14.33 10.46
CA PRO A 22 -6.58 13.55 9.24
C PRO A 22 -5.41 13.89 8.31
N ALA A 23 -4.63 12.88 7.92
CA ALA A 23 -3.49 13.06 7.01
C ALA A 23 -3.88 13.73 5.68
N VAL A 24 -5.10 13.48 5.18
CA VAL A 24 -5.62 14.09 3.96
C VAL A 24 -5.72 15.62 4.05
N LEU A 25 -6.03 16.19 5.22
CA LEU A 25 -6.12 17.63 5.39
C LEU A 25 -4.72 18.27 5.38
N ALA A 26 -3.75 17.63 6.03
CA ALA A 26 -2.35 18.07 5.98
C ALA A 26 -1.78 18.00 4.55
N ASN A 27 -2.05 16.92 3.81
CA ASN A 27 -1.65 16.77 2.41
C ASN A 27 -2.23 17.90 1.52
N ARG A 28 -3.52 18.19 1.65
CA ARG A 28 -4.19 19.28 0.92
C ARG A 28 -3.63 20.64 1.28
N ALA A 29 -3.40 20.90 2.58
CA ALA A 29 -2.85 22.16 3.05
C ALA A 29 -1.43 22.40 2.53
N PHE A 30 -0.56 21.38 2.60
CA PHE A 30 0.80 21.45 2.05
C PHE A 30 0.80 21.79 0.56
N ARG A 31 0.02 21.05 -0.24
CA ARG A 31 -0.05 21.28 -1.69
C ARG A 31 -0.55 22.68 -2.03
N ARG A 32 -1.54 23.18 -1.29
CA ARG A 32 -2.03 24.55 -1.46
C ARG A 32 -0.95 25.57 -1.11
N GLU A 33 -0.25 25.39 0.00
CA GLU A 33 0.86 26.27 0.42
C GLU A 33 1.97 26.35 -0.64
N VAL A 34 2.33 25.21 -1.25
CA VAL A 34 3.31 25.14 -2.34
C VAL A 34 2.84 25.88 -3.60
N VAL A 35 1.56 25.75 -3.96
CA VAL A 35 1.01 26.46 -5.13
C VAL A 35 0.94 27.96 -4.86
N ASP A 36 0.44 28.35 -3.69
CA ASP A 36 0.28 29.75 -3.29
C ASP A 36 1.64 30.47 -3.11
N SER A 37 2.74 29.74 -2.88
CA SER A 37 4.07 30.33 -2.80
C SER A 37 4.65 30.78 -4.14
N GLY A 38 4.05 30.37 -5.27
CA GLY A 38 4.50 30.73 -6.62
C GLY A 38 5.85 30.13 -7.04
N VAL A 39 6.42 29.22 -6.24
CA VAL A 39 7.74 28.60 -6.45
C VAL A 39 7.66 27.06 -6.39
N ALA A 40 6.55 26.51 -6.87
CA ALA A 40 6.32 25.07 -6.91
C ALA A 40 7.26 24.37 -7.90
N GLU A 41 7.90 23.29 -7.47
CA GLU A 41 8.64 22.37 -8.33
C GLU A 41 7.85 21.07 -8.53
N PRO A 42 7.84 20.50 -9.75
CA PRO A 42 7.13 19.26 -10.03
C PRO A 42 7.86 18.05 -9.46
N LEU A 43 7.09 17.07 -8.99
CA LEU A 43 7.59 15.81 -8.46
C LEU A 43 6.73 14.64 -8.95
N ALA A 44 7.37 13.64 -9.55
CA ALA A 44 6.76 12.37 -9.93
C ALA A 44 7.26 11.27 -8.99
N LEU A 45 6.32 10.54 -8.38
CA LEU A 45 6.58 9.34 -7.60
C LEU A 45 6.06 8.13 -8.40
N VAL A 46 6.98 7.26 -8.81
CA VAL A 46 6.67 6.17 -9.72
C VAL A 46 7.04 4.84 -9.07
N LEU A 47 6.04 3.97 -8.90
CA LEU A 47 6.19 2.62 -8.34
C LEU A 47 6.12 1.59 -9.46
N GLU A 48 7.07 0.65 -9.46
CA GLU A 48 7.14 -0.45 -10.42
C GLU A 48 6.96 -1.80 -9.71
N ARG A 49 6.12 -2.66 -10.30
CA ARG A 49 5.80 -4.03 -9.86
C ARG A 49 6.49 -5.07 -10.73
N SER A 50 6.52 -6.34 -10.32
CA SER A 50 7.27 -7.41 -11.02
C SER A 50 6.72 -7.78 -12.40
N ASP A 51 5.44 -7.51 -12.68
CA ASP A 51 4.82 -7.62 -14.00
C ASP A 51 5.18 -6.43 -14.92
N GLY A 52 6.02 -5.51 -14.43
CA GLY A 52 6.36 -4.26 -15.07
C GLY A 52 5.21 -3.26 -15.07
N ALA A 53 4.13 -3.49 -14.33
CA ALA A 53 3.12 -2.46 -14.16
C ALA A 53 3.74 -1.26 -13.42
N ILE A 54 3.43 -0.07 -13.90
CA ILE A 54 3.99 1.19 -13.42
C ILE A 54 2.86 2.10 -12.97
N SER A 55 2.90 2.46 -11.70
CA SER A 55 2.00 3.46 -11.15
C SER A 55 2.72 4.78 -10.96
N ARG A 56 2.20 5.85 -11.57
CA ARG A 56 2.73 7.20 -11.44
C ARG A 56 1.80 8.07 -10.59
N TYR A 57 2.38 8.90 -9.73
CA TYR A 57 1.68 9.93 -8.97
C TYR A 57 2.45 11.23 -9.08
N ASP A 58 1.83 12.23 -9.71
CA ASP A 58 2.42 13.55 -9.88
C ASP A 58 1.92 14.51 -8.80
N THR A 59 2.83 15.29 -8.26
CA THR A 59 2.58 16.27 -7.22
C THR A 59 3.54 17.45 -7.33
N VAL A 60 3.47 18.35 -6.38
CA VAL A 60 4.35 19.53 -6.28
C VAL A 60 4.97 19.62 -4.90
N VAL A 61 6.16 20.22 -4.86
CA VAL A 61 6.93 20.49 -3.65
C VAL A 61 7.48 21.91 -3.70
N PHE A 62 7.90 22.45 -2.56
CA PHE A 62 8.58 23.75 -2.55
C PHE A 62 9.93 23.65 -3.26
N ALA A 63 10.31 24.71 -3.99
CA ALA A 63 11.69 24.90 -4.43
C ALA A 63 12.69 24.79 -3.27
N GLU A 64 13.87 24.21 -3.50
CA GLU A 64 14.88 24.01 -2.45
C GLU A 64 15.31 25.30 -1.74
N THR A 65 15.21 26.44 -2.42
CA THR A 65 15.54 27.77 -1.87
C THR A 65 14.48 28.33 -0.93
N HIS A 66 13.27 27.74 -0.90
CA HIS A 66 12.18 28.23 -0.09
C HIS A 66 12.38 27.88 1.41
N PRO A 67 12.08 28.77 2.36
CA PRO A 67 12.26 28.50 3.79
C PRO A 67 11.52 27.27 4.33
N ARG A 68 10.43 26.87 3.64
CA ARG A 68 9.62 25.67 3.99
C ARG A 68 10.06 24.39 3.25
N ALA A 69 11.14 24.41 2.46
CA ALA A 69 11.60 23.24 1.69
C ALA A 69 11.83 21.99 2.56
N GLY A 70 12.21 22.16 3.83
CA GLY A 70 12.33 21.03 4.78
C GLY A 70 11.03 20.23 4.96
N ALA A 71 9.86 20.85 4.80
CA ALA A 71 8.57 20.17 4.89
C ALA A 71 8.32 19.20 3.72
N ASN A 72 9.04 19.35 2.60
CA ASN A 72 8.98 18.43 1.46
C ASN A 72 9.30 16.99 1.90
N LEU A 73 10.27 16.82 2.79
CA LEU A 73 10.76 15.49 3.16
C LEU A 73 9.69 14.67 3.89
N ASP A 74 9.06 15.26 4.90
CA ASP A 74 7.96 14.62 5.65
C ASP A 74 6.73 14.38 4.77
N TYR A 75 6.38 15.36 3.92
CA TYR A 75 5.26 15.26 2.98
C TYR A 75 5.45 14.10 2.00
N VAL A 76 6.60 14.08 1.33
CA VAL A 76 6.88 13.09 0.28
C VAL A 76 7.05 11.71 0.89
N GLU A 77 7.73 11.57 2.02
CA GLU A 77 7.93 10.25 2.61
C GLU A 77 6.61 9.65 3.13
N ARG A 78 5.69 10.44 3.71
CA ARG A 78 4.33 9.95 4.02
C ARG A 78 3.58 9.53 2.76
N LEU A 79 3.66 10.34 1.71
CA LEU A 79 2.99 10.06 0.44
C LEU A 79 3.53 8.78 -0.21
N VAL A 80 4.85 8.59 -0.22
CA VAL A 80 5.49 7.34 -0.68
C VAL A 80 4.99 6.16 0.13
N LYS A 81 4.96 6.25 1.47
CA LYS A 81 4.45 5.15 2.30
C LYS A 81 2.99 4.84 1.96
N PHE A 82 2.14 5.85 1.85
CA PHE A 82 0.75 5.67 1.45
C PHE A 82 0.62 4.98 0.08
N LEU A 83 1.32 5.47 -0.93
CA LEU A 83 1.27 4.92 -2.28
C LEU A 83 1.84 3.51 -2.35
N LEU A 84 2.93 3.23 -1.64
CA LEU A 84 3.56 1.92 -1.59
C LEU A 84 2.61 0.87 -1.00
N TRP A 85 1.89 1.20 0.07
CA TRP A 85 0.92 0.28 0.67
C TRP A 85 -0.42 0.23 -0.07
N GLN A 86 -0.78 1.27 -0.81
CA GLN A 86 -1.98 1.28 -1.66
C GLN A 86 -1.78 0.48 -2.95
N ARG A 87 -0.60 0.57 -3.56
CA ARG A 87 -0.36 0.15 -4.95
C ARG A 87 0.67 -0.97 -5.08
N GLY A 88 1.54 -1.11 -4.08
CA GLY A 88 2.68 -2.02 -4.11
C GLY A 88 3.78 -1.58 -5.08
N GLY A 89 4.96 -2.17 -4.91
CA GLY A 89 6.11 -2.01 -5.81
C GLY A 89 7.42 -2.34 -5.11
N TRP A 90 8.43 -2.71 -5.89
CA TRP A 90 9.79 -2.95 -5.39
C TRP A 90 10.75 -1.82 -5.78
N ARG A 91 10.45 -1.07 -6.85
CA ARG A 91 11.24 0.08 -7.25
C ARG A 91 10.41 1.37 -7.17
N LEU A 92 10.99 2.37 -6.52
CA LEU A 92 10.51 3.74 -6.49
C LEU A 92 11.44 4.62 -7.33
N THR A 93 10.91 5.19 -8.42
CA THR A 93 11.57 6.27 -9.16
C THR A 93 11.04 7.62 -8.70
N VAL A 94 11.96 8.51 -8.33
CA VAL A 94 11.69 9.86 -7.86
C VAL A 94 12.13 10.85 -8.95
N GLY A 95 11.17 11.36 -9.72
CA GLY A 95 11.41 12.33 -10.78
C GLY A 95 11.21 13.76 -10.29
N GLY A 96 12.26 14.55 -10.15
CA GLY A 96 12.18 15.90 -9.58
C GLY A 96 13.44 16.27 -8.78
N PRO A 97 13.33 17.11 -7.74
CA PRO A 97 14.48 17.55 -6.94
C PRO A 97 15.32 16.39 -6.40
N ALA A 98 16.62 16.40 -6.69
CA ALA A 98 17.52 15.29 -6.35
C ALA A 98 17.65 15.05 -4.84
N SER A 99 17.54 16.11 -4.03
CA SER A 99 17.58 16.03 -2.57
C SER A 99 16.49 15.11 -1.99
N ILE A 100 15.29 15.13 -2.58
CA ILE A 100 14.16 14.29 -2.16
C ILE A 100 14.47 12.82 -2.45
N GLY A 101 14.96 12.51 -3.66
CA GLY A 101 15.35 11.14 -4.02
C GLY A 101 16.48 10.60 -3.14
N GLN A 102 17.48 11.43 -2.82
CA GLN A 102 18.56 11.07 -1.90
C GLN A 102 18.06 10.86 -0.46
N HIS A 103 17.12 11.67 0.01
CA HIS A 103 16.48 11.48 1.31
C HIS A 103 15.73 10.15 1.37
N LEU A 104 14.87 9.87 0.39
CA LEU A 104 14.10 8.63 0.32
C LEU A 104 14.99 7.39 0.21
N ARG A 105 16.10 7.47 -0.54
CA ARG A 105 17.07 6.36 -0.62
C ARG A 105 17.67 6.00 0.74
N ARG A 106 17.95 6.99 1.59
CA ARG A 106 18.42 6.75 2.97
C ARG A 106 17.31 6.23 3.87
N VAL A 107 16.11 6.77 3.75
CA VAL A 107 14.97 6.36 4.60
C VAL A 107 14.56 4.92 4.32
N TYR A 108 14.48 4.54 3.04
CA TYR A 108 14.13 3.19 2.56
C TYR A 108 15.37 2.34 2.26
N ALA A 109 16.48 2.55 2.98
CA ALA A 109 17.62 1.64 2.95
C ALA A 109 17.33 0.38 3.80
N PRO A 110 18.10 -0.73 3.63
CA PRO A 110 17.96 -1.94 4.46
C PRO A 110 18.07 -1.65 5.97
N ASP A 111 18.91 -0.68 6.34
CA ASP A 111 19.14 -0.23 7.71
C ASP A 111 18.44 1.12 8.02
N GLY A 112 17.62 1.61 7.08
CA GLY A 112 16.93 2.90 7.16
C GLY A 112 15.73 2.90 8.12
N GLN A 113 15.14 4.10 8.30
CA GLN A 113 13.95 4.28 9.13
C GLN A 113 12.74 3.46 8.65
N ARG A 114 12.70 3.12 7.36
CA ARG A 114 11.69 2.28 6.70
C ARG A 114 12.21 0.88 6.36
N ARG A 115 13.17 0.35 7.13
CA ARG A 115 13.68 -1.02 6.94
C ARG A 115 12.59 -2.09 6.85
N PHE A 116 11.50 -1.96 7.63
CA PHE A 116 10.37 -2.88 7.54
C PHE A 116 9.73 -2.84 6.15
N ASP A 117 9.44 -1.64 5.64
CA ASP A 117 8.86 -1.46 4.31
C ASP A 117 9.83 -1.97 3.22
N TYR A 118 11.15 -1.75 3.37
CA TYR A 118 12.19 -2.29 2.48
C TYR A 118 12.13 -3.82 2.40
N HIS A 119 12.23 -4.51 3.54
CA HIS A 119 12.28 -5.97 3.58
C HIS A 119 10.94 -6.60 3.21
N PHE A 120 9.84 -6.04 3.71
CA PHE A 120 8.51 -6.60 3.46
C PHE A 120 8.11 -6.42 1.99
N MET A 121 8.13 -5.19 1.46
CA MET A 121 7.73 -4.97 0.07
C MET A 121 8.76 -5.56 -0.88
N GLY A 122 10.04 -5.26 -0.68
CA GLY A 122 11.09 -5.76 -1.56
C GLY A 122 11.23 -7.28 -1.50
N GLU A 123 11.80 -7.79 -0.41
CA GLU A 123 12.30 -9.16 -0.35
C GLU A 123 11.20 -10.21 -0.18
N GLN A 124 10.15 -9.90 0.58
CA GLN A 124 9.09 -10.87 0.86
C GLN A 124 7.98 -10.87 -0.19
N VAL A 125 7.43 -9.69 -0.52
CA VAL A 125 6.29 -9.57 -1.44
C VAL A 125 6.75 -9.67 -2.90
N TYR A 126 7.72 -8.84 -3.31
CA TYR A 126 8.14 -8.75 -4.72
C TYR A 126 9.40 -9.56 -5.05
N GLN A 127 10.07 -10.13 -4.05
CA GLN A 127 11.30 -10.91 -4.18
C GLN A 127 12.41 -10.16 -4.93
N GLN A 128 12.55 -8.86 -4.65
CA GLN A 128 13.54 -7.96 -5.22
C GLN A 128 14.06 -6.99 -4.13
N PRO A 129 15.31 -6.52 -4.17
CA PRO A 129 15.75 -5.45 -3.28
C PRO A 129 14.91 -4.18 -3.50
N PHE A 130 14.32 -3.62 -2.43
CA PHE A 130 13.56 -2.37 -2.59
C PHE A 130 14.51 -1.24 -3.00
N THR A 131 14.25 -0.60 -4.14
CA THR A 131 15.23 0.30 -4.76
C THR A 131 14.65 1.68 -4.98
N VAL A 132 15.38 2.73 -4.56
CA VAL A 132 15.04 4.13 -4.83
C VAL A 132 15.99 4.74 -5.85
N VAL A 133 15.47 5.11 -7.02
CA VAL A 133 16.22 5.79 -8.09
C VAL A 133 15.72 7.22 -8.28
N SER A 134 16.58 8.09 -8.82
CA SER A 134 16.28 9.51 -9.04
C SER A 134 16.45 9.85 -10.51
N CYS A 135 15.59 10.72 -11.04
CA CYS A 135 15.71 11.27 -12.39
C CYS A 135 15.13 12.69 -12.46
N ALA A 136 15.28 13.34 -13.60
CA ALA A 136 14.51 14.56 -13.89
C ALA A 136 13.01 14.25 -13.98
N PHE A 137 12.15 15.23 -13.72
CA PHE A 137 10.69 15.05 -13.74
C PHE A 137 10.19 14.50 -15.08
N ASP A 138 10.65 15.07 -16.20
CA ASP A 138 10.22 14.65 -17.55
C ASP A 138 10.80 13.29 -17.97
N ALA A 139 11.84 12.81 -17.29
CA ALA A 139 12.42 11.49 -17.50
C ALA A 139 11.73 10.40 -16.66
N ALA A 140 10.81 10.77 -15.76
CA ALA A 140 10.09 9.80 -14.94
C ALA A 140 9.19 8.91 -15.82
N PRO A 141 9.22 7.57 -15.65
CA PRO A 141 8.42 6.67 -16.47
C PRO A 141 6.93 7.02 -16.45
N ALA A 142 6.27 6.93 -17.60
CA ALA A 142 4.83 7.12 -17.69
C ALA A 142 4.07 5.97 -17.00
N ALA A 143 2.85 6.25 -16.54
CA ALA A 143 1.99 5.22 -15.98
C ALA A 143 1.71 4.11 -17.01
N ARG A 144 1.80 2.86 -16.57
CA ARG A 144 1.47 1.67 -17.33
C ARG A 144 0.75 0.69 -16.41
N GLU A 145 -0.54 0.92 -16.24
CA GLU A 145 -1.38 0.02 -15.45
C GLU A 145 -2.05 -0.98 -16.40
N VAL A 146 -1.88 -2.27 -16.12
CA VAL A 146 -2.64 -3.31 -16.80
C VAL A 146 -3.88 -3.56 -15.96
N GLY A 147 -5.04 -3.21 -16.49
CA GLY A 147 -6.31 -3.62 -15.87
C GLY A 147 -6.45 -5.13 -16.01
N GLN A 148 -6.47 -5.84 -14.87
CA GLN A 148 -6.95 -7.21 -14.84
C GLN A 148 -8.40 -7.22 -14.35
N PRO A 149 -9.32 -7.94 -15.01
CA PRO A 149 -10.65 -8.12 -14.49
C PRO A 149 -10.53 -8.80 -13.10
N LEU A 150 -11.02 -8.12 -12.08
CA LEU A 150 -11.03 -8.65 -10.71
C LEU A 150 -12.25 -9.57 -10.57
N GLY A 151 -12.03 -10.87 -10.68
CA GLY A 151 -13.06 -11.90 -10.49
C GLY A 151 -14.00 -12.10 -11.67
N ARG A 152 -15.24 -12.52 -11.37
CA ARG A 152 -16.28 -12.97 -12.33
C ARG A 152 -15.95 -14.23 -13.13
N HIS A 153 -15.01 -15.06 -12.66
CA HIS A 153 -14.83 -16.44 -13.13
C HIS A 153 -15.90 -17.36 -12.50
N LEU A 154 -17.18 -17.00 -12.69
CA LEU A 154 -18.30 -17.68 -12.05
C LEU A 154 -18.59 -19.03 -12.69
N ASP A 155 -18.22 -19.20 -13.96
CA ASP A 155 -18.47 -20.41 -14.73
C ASP A 155 -17.82 -21.66 -14.09
N GLY A 156 -18.58 -22.74 -14.14
CA GLY A 156 -18.20 -24.08 -13.68
C GLY A 156 -18.48 -24.33 -12.20
N CYS A 157 -18.04 -25.49 -11.73
CA CYS A 157 -18.17 -25.89 -10.33
C CYS A 157 -16.96 -25.37 -9.52
N ARG A 158 -17.22 -24.63 -8.44
CA ARG A 158 -16.18 -24.13 -7.52
C ARG A 158 -16.55 -24.46 -6.09
N ILE A 159 -15.53 -24.72 -5.26
CA ILE A 159 -15.66 -24.79 -3.81
C ILE A 159 -14.82 -23.66 -3.24
N GLY A 160 -15.46 -22.76 -2.49
CA GLY A 160 -14.80 -21.77 -1.66
C GLY A 160 -14.84 -22.22 -0.21
N PHE A 161 -13.73 -22.05 0.51
CA PHE A 161 -13.73 -22.23 1.96
C PHE A 161 -12.92 -21.14 2.64
N ASP A 162 -13.44 -20.66 3.77
CA ASP A 162 -12.82 -19.68 4.64
C ASP A 162 -12.32 -20.39 5.89
N LEU A 163 -11.03 -20.20 6.18
CA LEU A 163 -10.35 -20.89 7.25
C LEU A 163 -10.15 -19.94 8.44
N GLY A 164 -11.18 -19.81 9.26
CA GLY A 164 -11.21 -18.93 10.42
C GLY A 164 -10.49 -19.49 11.64
N ALA A 165 -10.38 -18.67 12.68
CA ALA A 165 -9.79 -19.07 13.96
C ALA A 165 -10.73 -19.88 14.86
N SER A 166 -12.03 -19.94 14.55
CA SER A 166 -13.09 -20.59 15.34
C SER A 166 -14.01 -21.52 14.53
N ASP A 167 -13.93 -21.46 13.21
CA ASP A 167 -14.80 -22.19 12.31
C ASP A 167 -14.15 -22.33 10.93
N LEU A 168 -14.64 -23.32 10.19
CA LEU A 168 -14.42 -23.54 8.78
C LEU A 168 -15.75 -23.30 8.07
N LYS A 169 -15.80 -22.30 7.20
CA LYS A 169 -16.95 -22.09 6.31
C LYS A 169 -16.65 -22.70 4.97
N ILE A 170 -17.59 -23.43 4.38
CA ILE A 170 -17.45 -24.01 3.05
C ILE A 170 -18.70 -23.75 2.23
N SER A 171 -18.53 -23.43 0.95
CA SER A 171 -19.63 -23.29 0.00
C SER A 171 -19.23 -23.85 -1.36
N ALA A 172 -20.15 -24.58 -1.98
CA ALA A 172 -20.05 -24.99 -3.37
C ALA A 172 -20.98 -24.13 -4.23
N VAL A 173 -20.47 -23.68 -5.37
CA VAL A 173 -21.22 -22.92 -6.37
C VAL A 173 -21.14 -23.59 -7.73
N ILE A 174 -22.21 -23.44 -8.52
CA ILE A 174 -22.26 -23.79 -9.95
C ILE A 174 -22.63 -22.52 -10.70
N ASP A 175 -21.77 -22.06 -11.61
CA ASP A 175 -22.00 -20.85 -12.41
C ASP A 175 -22.30 -19.60 -11.55
N GLY A 176 -21.71 -19.54 -10.36
CA GLY A 176 -21.88 -18.46 -9.39
C GLY A 176 -23.07 -18.62 -8.43
N GLU A 177 -23.94 -19.61 -8.63
CA GLU A 177 -25.07 -19.90 -7.76
C GLU A 177 -24.68 -20.90 -6.65
N ALA A 178 -24.92 -20.54 -5.39
CA ALA A 178 -24.60 -21.41 -4.26
C ALA A 178 -25.55 -22.61 -4.19
N VAL A 179 -24.99 -23.82 -4.30
CA VAL A 179 -25.73 -25.09 -4.20
C VAL A 179 -25.52 -25.79 -2.85
N PHE A 180 -24.48 -25.39 -2.12
CA PHE A 180 -24.15 -25.88 -0.79
C PHE A 180 -23.46 -24.79 0.02
N SER A 181 -23.78 -24.69 1.32
CA SER A 181 -23.06 -23.83 2.24
C SER A 181 -23.22 -24.34 3.68
N GLU A 182 -22.11 -24.53 4.37
CA GLU A 182 -22.07 -24.98 5.76
C GLU A 182 -21.01 -24.22 6.56
N GLU A 183 -21.24 -24.12 7.86
CA GLU A 183 -20.28 -23.59 8.83
C GLU A 183 -19.99 -24.67 9.88
N ILE A 184 -18.73 -25.08 9.95
CA ILE A 184 -18.29 -26.22 10.75
C ILE A 184 -17.37 -25.68 11.84
N VAL A 185 -17.64 -26.02 13.10
CA VAL A 185 -16.77 -25.65 14.23
C VAL A 185 -15.33 -26.07 13.97
N TRP A 186 -14.34 -25.21 14.23
CA TRP A 186 -12.93 -25.55 14.04
C TRP A 186 -12.06 -24.72 14.96
N GLU A 187 -11.17 -25.35 15.73
CA GLU A 187 -10.37 -24.65 16.73
C GLU A 187 -8.87 -24.77 16.40
N PRO A 188 -8.37 -24.10 15.34
CA PRO A 188 -7.00 -24.30 14.88
C PRO A 188 -5.94 -23.79 15.86
N VAL A 189 -6.28 -22.84 16.73
CA VAL A 189 -5.35 -22.30 17.74
C VAL A 189 -5.00 -23.34 18.81
N GLU A 190 -5.96 -24.19 19.17
CA GLU A 190 -5.80 -25.24 20.19
C GLU A 190 -5.20 -26.53 19.61
N GLN A 191 -5.05 -26.63 18.29
CA GLN A 191 -4.70 -27.86 17.58
C GLN A 191 -3.36 -27.71 16.86
N THR A 192 -2.31 -28.31 17.42
CA THR A 192 -0.95 -28.22 16.87
C THR A 192 -0.62 -29.32 15.86
N ASP A 193 -1.42 -30.39 15.79
CA ASP A 193 -1.18 -31.51 14.88
C ASP A 193 -1.63 -31.17 13.45
N PRO A 194 -0.72 -31.15 12.44
CA PRO A 194 -1.09 -30.94 11.05
C PRO A 194 -2.10 -31.97 10.49
N ALA A 195 -2.11 -33.19 11.02
CA ALA A 195 -3.05 -34.23 10.58
C ALA A 195 -4.50 -33.86 10.88
N TYR A 196 -4.77 -33.26 12.05
CA TYR A 196 -6.09 -32.75 12.40
C TYR A 196 -6.61 -31.76 11.35
N HIS A 197 -5.80 -30.78 10.97
CA HIS A 197 -6.19 -29.76 9.99
C HIS A 197 -6.46 -30.38 8.62
N TYR A 198 -5.58 -31.29 8.18
CA TYR A 198 -5.75 -32.01 6.93
C TYR A 198 -7.07 -32.79 6.91
N GLU A 199 -7.36 -33.57 7.95
CA GLU A 199 -8.56 -34.37 8.05
C GLU A 199 -9.83 -33.52 8.05
N ARG A 200 -9.84 -32.40 8.78
CA ARG A 200 -10.99 -31.47 8.82
C ARG A 200 -11.24 -30.80 7.47
N ILE A 201 -10.19 -30.34 6.79
CA ILE A 201 -10.31 -29.72 5.46
C ILE A 201 -10.80 -30.77 4.44
N VAL A 202 -10.24 -31.97 4.45
CA VAL A 202 -10.67 -33.05 3.54
C VAL A 202 -12.12 -33.45 3.81
N ALA A 203 -12.53 -33.57 5.07
CA ALA A 203 -13.91 -33.87 5.44
C ALA A 203 -14.87 -32.78 4.95
N ALA A 204 -14.54 -31.50 5.12
CA ALA A 204 -15.34 -30.39 4.61
C ALA A 204 -15.45 -30.45 3.08
N LEU A 205 -14.33 -30.63 2.37
CA LEU A 205 -14.32 -30.72 0.90
C LEU A 205 -15.22 -31.86 0.39
N ARG A 206 -15.26 -33.01 1.07
CA ARG A 206 -16.14 -34.13 0.70
C ARG A 206 -17.63 -33.80 0.87
N LEU A 207 -18.01 -32.90 1.78
CA LEU A 207 -19.40 -32.45 1.94
C LEU A 207 -19.86 -31.55 0.79
N ALA A 208 -18.92 -30.87 0.15
CA ALA A 208 -19.17 -29.87 -0.89
C ALA A 208 -18.88 -30.37 -2.32
N GLN A 209 -18.61 -31.68 -2.48
CA GLN A 209 -18.36 -32.36 -3.77
C GLN A 209 -19.63 -32.80 -4.48
#